data_AF-A0AA40AP15-F1
#
_entry.id   AF-A0AA40AP15-F1
#
_cell.length_a   1.000
_cell.length_b   1.000
_cell.length_c   1.000
_cell.angle_alpha   90.00
_cell.angle_beta   90.00
_cell.angle_gamma   90.00
#
_symmetry.space_group_name_H-M   'P 1'
#
loop_
_entity.id
_entity.type
_entity.pdbx_description
1 polymer ?
#
loop_
_entity_poly.entity_id
_entity_poly.type
_entity_poly.pdbx_seq_one_letter_code
_entity_poly.pdbx_strand_id
1 'polypeptide(L)'
;MQQPLPVVDSAPVSMSSMAVPPSFLRFPPEIRNRIYRLLLVRNGVIRARAIGAALSSQLLYTCRQVLSEAHPILYGENTWELVITSAHHPNRSPLYGLICLKRNSQEIPPGELGLLDSQFRLLRRFNILVQHWTMQDVDLIRHGARLALDILAKAPQVDYLCLRCS
;
A
#
# COMPACT_ATOMS: atom_id res chain seq x y z
N MET A 1 -18.29 16.49 -80.97
CA MET A 1 -17.56 15.30 -80.50
C MET A 1 -17.40 15.41 -79.00
N GLN A 2 -18.17 14.65 -78.22
CA GLN A 2 -18.07 14.58 -76.75
C GLN A 2 -17.61 13.17 -76.40
N GLN A 3 -16.47 13.04 -75.73
CA GLN A 3 -16.03 11.78 -75.11
C GLN A 3 -16.65 11.66 -73.70
N PRO A 4 -17.02 10.45 -73.23
CA PRO A 4 -17.45 10.26 -71.85
C PRO A 4 -16.24 10.20 -70.90
N LEU A 5 -16.40 10.76 -69.69
CA LEU A 5 -15.43 10.68 -68.59
C LEU A 5 -15.29 9.23 -68.08
N PRO A 6 -14.10 8.82 -67.61
CA PRO A 6 -13.88 7.48 -67.08
C PRO A 6 -14.56 7.30 -65.71
N VAL A 7 -15.29 6.20 -65.57
CA VAL A 7 -15.84 5.73 -64.30
C VAL A 7 -14.67 5.30 -63.41
N VAL A 8 -14.43 6.06 -62.33
CA VAL A 8 -13.42 5.72 -61.32
C VAL A 8 -13.99 4.58 -60.47
N ASP A 9 -13.50 3.38 -60.75
CA ASP A 9 -13.77 2.18 -59.96
C ASP A 9 -13.20 2.39 -58.56
N SER A 10 -14.08 2.69 -57.61
CA SER A 10 -13.71 2.93 -56.22
C SER A 10 -13.47 1.58 -55.57
N ALA A 11 -12.21 1.13 -55.56
CA ALA A 11 -11.81 -0.06 -54.81
C ALA A 11 -12.26 0.09 -53.33
N PRO A 12 -12.77 -0.99 -52.70
CA PRO A 12 -13.22 -0.92 -51.33
C PRO A 12 -12.03 -0.59 -50.43
N VAL A 13 -12.16 0.54 -49.73
CA VAL A 13 -11.25 0.97 -48.68
C VAL A 13 -11.09 -0.21 -47.72
N SER A 14 -9.90 -0.83 -47.72
CA SER A 14 -9.54 -1.86 -46.75
C SER A 14 -9.70 -1.25 -45.36
N MET A 15 -10.78 -1.65 -44.68
CA MET A 15 -10.99 -1.37 -43.27
C MET A 15 -9.85 -2.05 -42.51
N SER A 16 -8.81 -1.27 -42.25
CA SER A 16 -7.78 -1.57 -41.27
C SER A 16 -8.47 -2.05 -40.01
N SER A 17 -8.32 -3.34 -39.71
CA SER A 17 -8.77 -3.97 -38.48
C SER A 17 -8.29 -3.12 -37.30
N MET A 18 -9.20 -2.37 -36.68
CA MET A 18 -8.95 -1.71 -35.41
C MET A 18 -8.78 -2.82 -34.37
N ALA A 19 -7.56 -3.32 -34.23
CA ALA A 19 -7.21 -4.27 -33.19
C ALA A 19 -7.48 -3.60 -31.84
N VAL A 20 -8.57 -4.00 -31.19
CA VAL A 20 -8.91 -3.53 -29.84
C VAL A 20 -7.70 -3.81 -28.95
N PRO A 21 -7.14 -2.79 -28.26
CA PRO A 21 -5.98 -3.00 -27.42
C PRO A 21 -6.29 -4.08 -26.37
N PRO A 22 -5.34 -4.99 -26.11
CA PRO A 22 -5.56 -6.06 -25.15
C PRO A 22 -5.88 -5.46 -23.78
N SER A 23 -7.06 -5.81 -23.25
CA SER A 23 -7.45 -5.42 -21.90
C SER A 23 -6.49 -6.03 -20.88
N PHE A 24 -6.16 -5.26 -19.84
CA PHE A 24 -5.28 -5.70 -18.75
C PHE A 24 -5.69 -7.05 -18.13
N LEU A 25 -7.00 -7.32 -18.02
CA LEU A 25 -7.52 -8.56 -17.45
C LEU A 25 -7.34 -9.78 -18.36
N ARG A 26 -6.95 -9.60 -19.64
CA ARG A 26 -6.64 -10.71 -20.55
C ARG A 26 -5.25 -11.30 -20.32
N PHE A 27 -4.36 -10.60 -19.62
CA PHE A 27 -3.08 -11.18 -19.23
C PHE A 27 -3.30 -12.33 -18.24
N PRO A 28 -2.48 -13.41 -18.28
CA PRO A 28 -2.49 -14.42 -17.23
C PRO A 28 -2.24 -13.82 -15.83
N PRO A 29 -2.76 -14.44 -14.76
CA PRO A 29 -2.61 -13.94 -13.40
C PRO A 29 -1.15 -13.75 -12.99
N GLU A 30 -0.22 -14.56 -13.49
CA GLU A 30 1.22 -14.46 -13.22
C GLU A 30 1.78 -13.12 -13.71
N ILE A 31 1.36 -12.69 -14.89
CA ILE A 31 1.78 -11.42 -15.49
C ILE A 31 1.15 -10.25 -14.74
N ARG A 32 -0.14 -10.34 -14.39
CA ARG A 32 -0.82 -9.31 -13.58
C ARG A 32 -0.15 -9.15 -12.22
N ASN A 33 0.16 -10.26 -11.55
CA ASN A 33 0.89 -10.26 -10.28
C ASN A 33 2.27 -9.64 -10.38
N ARG A 34 2.99 -9.85 -11.50
CA ARG A 34 4.27 -9.19 -11.73
C ARG A 34 4.10 -7.67 -11.86
N ILE A 35 3.06 -7.22 -12.58
CA ILE A 35 2.72 -5.79 -12.71
C ILE A 35 2.33 -5.20 -11.35
N TYR A 36 1.50 -5.89 -10.56
CA TYR A 36 1.15 -5.45 -9.21
C TYR A 36 2.36 -5.27 -8.33
N ARG A 37 3.32 -6.21 -8.35
CA ARG A 37 4.57 -6.07 -7.58
C ARG A 37 5.38 -4.84 -7.99
N LEU A 38 5.48 -4.56 -9.29
CA LEU A 38 6.19 -3.37 -9.77
C LEU A 38 5.55 -2.06 -9.29
N LEU A 39 4.23 -2.04 -9.12
CA LEU A 39 3.47 -0.83 -8.75
C LEU A 39 3.26 -0.66 -7.25
N LEU A 40 3.20 -1.78 -6.51
CA LEU A 40 2.75 -1.81 -5.12
C LEU A 40 3.82 -2.29 -4.15
N VAL A 41 4.92 -2.91 -4.62
CA VAL A 41 6.00 -3.38 -3.73
C VAL A 41 7.19 -2.44 -3.87
N ARG A 42 7.71 -2.00 -2.71
CA ARG A 42 8.89 -1.15 -2.65
C ARG A 42 10.04 -1.87 -1.94
N ASN A 43 11.25 -1.69 -2.47
CA ASN A 43 12.46 -2.07 -1.77
C ASN A 43 12.70 -1.07 -0.63
N GLY A 44 12.39 -1.49 0.59
CA GLY A 44 12.59 -0.70 1.81
C GLY A 44 11.38 -0.71 2.73
N VAL A 45 11.49 0.06 3.81
CA VAL A 45 10.42 0.17 4.80
C VAL A 45 9.41 1.23 4.35
N ILE A 46 8.13 0.86 4.33
CA ILE A 46 7.03 1.75 4.01
C ILE A 46 6.50 2.39 5.28
N ARG A 47 6.59 3.71 5.32
CA ARG A 47 5.85 4.52 6.29
C ARG A 47 4.41 4.61 5.82
N ALA A 48 3.46 4.37 6.72
CA ALA A 48 2.05 4.40 6.35
C ALA A 48 1.63 5.72 5.65
N ARG A 49 2.19 6.87 6.07
CA ARG A 49 1.97 8.17 5.39
C ARG A 49 2.43 8.24 3.92
N ALA A 50 3.32 7.33 3.52
CA ALA A 50 3.91 7.31 2.19
C ALA A 50 3.12 6.41 1.22
N ILE A 51 2.09 5.67 1.67
CA ILE A 51 1.33 4.75 0.79
C ILE A 51 0.79 5.51 -0.43
N GLY A 52 0.06 6.61 -0.23
CA GLY A 52 -0.57 7.35 -1.34
C GLY A 52 0.40 8.16 -2.20
N ALA A 53 1.60 8.45 -1.70
CA ALA A 53 2.60 9.26 -2.42
C ALA A 53 3.70 8.42 -3.08
N ALA A 54 3.94 7.20 -2.59
CA ALA A 54 5.03 6.33 -3.04
C ALA A 54 4.56 5.05 -3.72
N LEU A 55 3.29 4.68 -3.58
CA LEU A 55 2.69 3.49 -4.20
C LEU A 55 1.46 3.90 -5.01
N SER A 56 1.20 3.17 -6.10
CA SER A 56 -0.01 3.37 -6.90
C SER A 56 -1.24 2.71 -6.26
N SER A 57 -1.55 3.06 -5.00
CA SER A 57 -2.67 2.48 -4.26
C SER A 57 -4.04 2.76 -4.89
N GLN A 58 -4.13 3.78 -5.76
CA GLN A 58 -5.31 4.07 -6.59
C GLN A 58 -5.71 2.88 -7.46
N LEU A 59 -4.75 2.00 -7.81
CA LEU A 59 -5.00 0.77 -8.56
C LEU A 59 -6.02 -0.14 -7.86
N LEU A 60 -6.05 -0.16 -6.53
CA LEU A 60 -6.95 -0.99 -5.74
C LEU A 60 -8.43 -0.59 -5.90
N TYR A 61 -8.70 0.62 -6.38
CA TYR A 61 -10.07 1.13 -6.57
C TYR A 61 -10.62 0.89 -7.99
N THR A 62 -9.87 0.24 -8.87
CA THR A 62 -10.26 0.04 -10.28
C THR A 62 -11.38 -0.97 -10.44
N CYS A 63 -11.18 -2.22 -10.00
CA CYS A 63 -12.20 -3.26 -10.03
C CYS A 63 -11.96 -4.31 -8.94
N ARG A 64 -12.98 -5.13 -8.66
CA ARG A 64 -12.92 -6.17 -7.61
C ARG A 64 -11.83 -7.21 -7.85
N GLN A 65 -11.59 -7.57 -9.11
CA GLN A 65 -10.56 -8.55 -9.47
C GLN A 65 -9.16 -8.02 -9.14
N VAL A 66 -8.84 -6.80 -9.61
CA VAL A 66 -7.58 -6.12 -9.29
C VAL A 66 -7.42 -5.96 -7.78
N LEU A 67 -8.48 -5.55 -7.08
CA LEU A 67 -8.47 -5.47 -5.62
C LEU A 67 -8.13 -6.83 -5.01
N SER A 68 -8.83 -7.91 -5.35
CA SER A 68 -8.58 -9.23 -4.76
C SER A 68 -7.17 -9.78 -5.01
N GLU A 69 -6.59 -9.50 -6.18
CA GLU A 69 -5.26 -10.00 -6.56
C GLU A 69 -4.14 -9.12 -5.98
N ALA A 70 -4.30 -7.80 -6.02
CA ALA A 70 -3.25 -6.85 -5.69
C ALA A 70 -3.20 -6.50 -4.20
N HIS A 71 -4.32 -6.61 -3.48
CA HIS A 71 -4.41 -6.31 -2.05
C HIS A 71 -3.48 -7.18 -1.18
N PRO A 72 -3.42 -8.52 -1.30
CA PRO A 72 -2.46 -9.33 -0.56
C PRO A 72 -1.00 -9.03 -0.94
N ILE A 73 -0.73 -8.60 -2.17
CA ILE A 73 0.62 -8.20 -2.60
C ILE A 73 1.05 -6.91 -1.89
N LEU A 74 0.19 -5.89 -1.89
CA LEU A 74 0.48 -4.61 -1.22
C LEU A 74 0.76 -4.82 0.27
N TYR A 75 -0.14 -5.51 0.98
CA TYR A 75 -0.04 -5.61 2.44
C TYR A 75 0.90 -6.72 2.93
N GLY A 76 0.99 -7.83 2.19
CA GLY A 76 1.76 -9.01 2.59
C GLY A 76 3.23 -8.98 2.17
N GLU A 77 3.56 -8.38 1.02
CA GLU A 77 4.95 -8.41 0.52
C GLU A 77 5.80 -7.22 0.99
N ASN A 78 5.17 -6.09 1.33
CA ASN A 78 5.87 -4.90 1.84
C ASN A 78 6.20 -4.97 3.33
N THR A 79 7.26 -4.27 3.72
CA THR A 79 7.66 -4.10 5.13
C THR A 79 7.13 -2.79 5.69
N TRP A 80 6.40 -2.85 6.79
CA TRP A 80 5.69 -1.70 7.38
C TRP A 80 6.43 -1.14 8.59
N GLU A 81 6.66 0.18 8.61
CA GLU A 81 7.30 0.85 9.77
C GLU A 81 6.30 1.05 10.91
N LEU A 82 6.64 0.53 12.08
CA LEU A 82 6.02 0.81 13.36
C LEU A 82 6.95 1.75 14.13
N VAL A 83 6.56 2.99 14.40
CA VAL A 83 7.45 3.96 15.07
C VAL A 83 6.97 4.19 16.50
N ILE A 84 7.81 3.86 17.48
CA ILE A 84 7.60 4.18 18.89
C ILE A 84 8.47 5.41 19.20
N THR A 85 7.84 6.54 19.52
CA THR A 85 8.54 7.81 19.79
C THR A 85 7.97 8.51 21.02
N SER A 86 8.84 9.19 21.78
CA SER A 86 8.45 9.97 22.96
C SER A 86 8.09 11.44 22.65
N ALA A 87 8.21 11.87 21.40
CA ALA A 87 8.06 13.28 21.04
C ALA A 87 6.59 13.75 21.05
N HIS A 88 6.27 14.75 21.88
CA HIS A 88 5.06 15.58 21.74
C HIS A 88 5.17 16.48 20.51
N HIS A 89 4.80 15.99 19.33
CA HIS A 89 4.54 16.87 18.18
C HIS A 89 3.03 17.14 18.04
N PRO A 90 2.56 18.38 18.25
CA PRO A 90 1.12 18.69 18.26
C PRO A 90 0.44 18.65 16.87
N ASN A 91 1.20 18.62 15.77
CA ASN A 91 0.66 18.82 14.41
C ASN A 91 1.02 17.72 13.39
N ARG A 92 1.03 16.44 13.79
CA ARG A 92 1.34 15.34 12.86
C ARG A 92 0.39 14.16 13.00
N SER A 93 -0.63 14.09 12.15
CA SER A 93 -1.16 12.83 11.63
C SER A 93 -1.78 13.07 10.26
N PRO A 94 -1.62 12.14 9.30
CA PRO A 94 -2.62 11.06 9.30
C PRO A 94 -2.06 9.65 9.50
N LEU A 95 -0.74 9.41 9.50
CA LEU A 95 -0.23 8.05 9.64
C LEU A 95 1.13 7.99 10.36
N TYR A 96 1.10 8.20 11.68
CA TYR A 96 1.90 7.44 12.65
C TYR A 96 1.59 5.95 12.42
N GLY A 97 2.54 5.19 11.88
CA GLY A 97 2.31 3.80 11.50
C GLY A 97 2.03 2.94 12.73
N LEU A 98 0.76 2.64 12.95
CA LEU A 98 0.17 1.70 13.92
C LEU A 98 0.22 2.03 15.43
N ILE A 99 1.13 2.86 15.96
CA ILE A 99 1.13 3.20 17.40
C ILE A 99 1.55 4.65 17.63
N CYS A 100 0.63 5.45 18.17
CA CYS A 100 0.95 6.73 18.83
C CYS A 100 0.88 6.51 20.34
N LEU A 101 1.90 6.96 21.08
CA LEU A 101 1.76 7.17 22.52
C LEU A 101 1.72 8.67 22.81
N LYS A 102 0.69 9.13 23.51
CA LYS A 102 0.64 10.49 24.05
C LYS A 102 0.82 10.44 25.57
N ARG A 103 1.64 11.36 26.11
CA ARG A 103 1.93 11.48 27.55
C ARG A 103 0.77 12.10 28.36
N ASN A 104 -0.19 12.78 27.73
CA ASN A 104 -1.25 13.53 28.41
C ASN A 104 -2.66 13.13 27.91
N SER A 105 -3.36 12.34 28.73
CA SER A 105 -4.81 12.31 29.04
C SER A 105 -5.90 12.47 27.96
N GLN A 106 -5.60 12.39 26.66
CA GLN A 106 -6.58 11.94 25.68
C GLN A 106 -6.03 10.68 25.04
N GLU A 107 -6.43 9.54 25.62
CA GLU A 107 -6.34 8.24 25.00
C GLU A 107 -6.99 8.35 23.61
N ILE A 108 -6.16 8.40 22.57
CA ILE A 108 -6.65 8.03 21.25
C ILE A 108 -6.89 6.53 21.40
N PRO A 109 -8.14 6.05 21.30
CA PRO A 109 -8.40 4.63 21.46
C PRO A 109 -7.50 3.85 20.48
N PRO A 110 -6.92 2.71 20.90
CA PRO A 110 -6.19 1.83 20.00
C PRO A 110 -7.19 1.22 19.02
N GLY A 111 -7.57 1.97 17.99
CA GLY A 111 -8.79 1.65 17.25
C GLY A 111 -8.89 2.20 15.84
N GLU A 112 -8.19 3.28 15.48
CA GLU A 112 -8.21 3.75 14.09
C GLU A 112 -6.81 3.69 13.50
N LEU A 113 -6.34 2.45 13.29
CA LEU A 113 -5.60 2.22 12.07
C LEU A 113 -6.54 2.72 10.96
N GLY A 114 -6.14 3.70 10.15
CA GLY A 114 -6.86 3.99 8.90
C GLY A 114 -6.87 2.80 7.91
N LEU A 115 -6.47 1.61 8.38
CA LEU A 115 -6.56 0.33 7.72
C LEU A 115 -7.77 -0.42 8.29
N LEU A 116 -8.60 -0.93 7.39
CA LEU A 116 -9.68 -1.85 7.78
C LEU A 116 -9.07 -3.11 8.43
N ASP A 117 -9.78 -3.75 9.37
CA ASP A 117 -9.37 -5.03 9.96
C ASP A 117 -8.97 -6.09 8.92
N SER A 118 -9.60 -6.05 7.75
CA SER A 118 -9.30 -6.92 6.61
C SER A 118 -7.91 -6.69 6.00
N GLN A 119 -7.41 -5.45 6.04
CA GLN A 119 -6.07 -5.07 5.59
C GLN A 119 -5.03 -5.49 6.62
N PHE A 120 -5.35 -5.31 7.91
CA PHE A 120 -4.45 -5.68 8.99
C PHE A 120 -4.07 -7.17 8.96
N ARG A 121 -5.04 -8.05 8.68
CA ARG A 121 -4.82 -9.50 8.54
C ARG A 121 -3.84 -9.89 7.43
N LEU A 122 -3.57 -9.00 6.49
CA LEU A 122 -2.65 -9.24 5.39
C LEU A 122 -1.25 -8.70 5.67
N LEU A 123 -1.07 -7.90 6.72
CA LEU A 123 0.25 -7.43 7.14
C LEU A 123 1.05 -8.60 7.69
N ARG A 124 2.24 -8.83 7.10
CA ARG A 124 3.11 -9.94 7.49
C ARG A 124 4.52 -9.52 7.86
N ARG A 125 4.93 -8.31 7.50
CA ARG A 125 6.33 -7.86 7.61
C ARG A 125 6.39 -6.51 8.30
N PHE A 126 7.09 -6.45 9.43
CA PHE A 126 7.10 -5.30 10.32
C PHE A 126 8.53 -4.87 10.62
N ASN A 127 8.75 -3.55 10.68
CA ASN A 127 9.97 -2.93 11.15
C ASN A 127 9.62 -1.95 12.27
N ILE A 128 9.90 -2.34 13.51
CA ILE A 128 9.71 -1.51 14.69
C ILE A 128 10.94 -0.62 14.88
N LEU A 129 10.72 0.69 14.83
CA LEU A 129 11.73 1.69 15.14
C LEU A 129 11.38 2.37 16.45
N VAL A 130 12.21 2.17 17.46
CA VAL A 130 12.15 2.89 18.73
C VAL A 130 13.07 4.09 18.63
N GLN A 131 12.50 5.29 18.72
CA GLN A 131 13.25 6.54 18.76
C GLN A 131 13.11 7.15 20.15
N HIS A 132 14.23 7.33 20.85
CA HIS A 132 14.24 7.93 22.18
C HIS A 132 15.24 9.08 22.27
N TRP A 133 14.84 10.14 22.95
CA TRP A 133 15.66 11.35 23.08
C TRP A 133 16.18 11.52 24.51
N THR A 134 15.48 10.96 25.50
CA THR A 134 15.84 11.08 26.90
C THR A 134 15.68 9.76 27.67
N MET A 135 16.47 9.58 28.72
CA MET A 135 16.34 8.46 29.67
C MET A 135 15.01 8.49 30.45
N GLN A 136 14.27 9.61 30.42
CA GLN A 136 12.98 9.77 31.11
C GLN A 136 11.79 9.21 30.30
N ASP A 137 12.06 8.58 29.15
CA ASP A 137 11.03 8.06 28.24
C ASP A 137 10.87 6.54 28.30
N VAL A 138 11.54 5.86 29.23
CA VAL A 138 11.52 4.39 29.34
C VAL A 138 10.10 3.84 29.50
N ASP A 139 9.25 4.49 30.30
CA ASP A 139 7.88 4.04 30.52
C ASP A 139 7.00 4.21 29.27
N LEU A 140 7.22 5.29 28.51
CA LEU A 140 6.58 5.49 27.22
C LEU A 140 7.05 4.41 26.24
N ILE A 141 8.34 4.20 26.09
CA ILE A 141 8.88 3.16 25.20
C ILE A 141 8.30 1.79 25.57
N ARG A 142 8.24 1.46 26.87
CA ARG A 142 7.65 0.21 27.37
C ARG A 142 6.17 0.10 26.99
N HIS A 143 5.40 1.18 27.14
CA HIS A 143 3.99 1.18 26.77
C HIS A 143 3.79 1.02 25.25
N GLY A 144 4.61 1.68 24.43
CA GLY A 144 4.55 1.55 22.97
C GLY A 144 4.96 0.17 22.48
N ALA A 145 5.96 -0.42 23.12
CA ALA A 145 6.36 -1.79 22.86
C ALA A 145 5.21 -2.76 23.17
N ARG A 146 4.48 -2.56 24.28
CA ARG A 146 3.29 -3.38 24.60
C ARG A 146 2.21 -3.25 23.54
N LEU A 147 1.86 -2.03 23.12
CA LEU A 147 0.89 -1.85 22.03
C LEU A 147 1.36 -2.50 20.72
N ALA A 148 2.67 -2.50 20.43
CA ALA A 148 3.22 -3.15 19.25
C ALA A 148 3.03 -4.65 19.33
N LEU A 149 3.29 -5.22 20.50
CA LEU A 149 3.07 -6.64 20.75
C LEU A 149 1.58 -6.98 20.65
N ASP A 150 0.67 -6.17 21.19
CA ASP A 150 -0.78 -6.39 21.09
C ASP A 150 -1.26 -6.36 19.63
N ILE A 151 -0.70 -5.47 18.82
CA ILE A 151 -0.98 -5.39 17.39
C ILE A 151 -0.42 -6.62 16.68
N LEU A 152 0.84 -6.97 16.92
CA LEU A 152 1.47 -8.15 16.32
C LEU A 152 0.76 -9.45 16.72
N ALA A 153 0.22 -9.53 17.94
CA ALA A 153 -0.56 -10.67 18.41
C ALA A 153 -1.87 -10.85 17.63
N LYS A 154 -2.41 -9.79 17.04
CA LYS A 154 -3.59 -9.86 16.15
C LYS A 154 -3.23 -10.23 14.71
N ALA A 155 -1.95 -10.15 14.33
CA ALA A 155 -1.52 -10.51 12.99
C ALA A 155 -1.57 -12.04 12.85
N PRO A 156 -2.25 -12.59 11.84
CA PRO A 156 -2.39 -14.04 11.70
C PRO A 156 -1.06 -14.73 11.38
N GLN A 157 -0.11 -13.99 10.78
CA GLN A 157 1.20 -14.50 10.41
C GLN A 157 2.22 -13.35 10.37
N VAL A 158 3.41 -13.58 10.93
CA VAL A 158 4.54 -12.64 10.87
C VAL A 158 5.72 -13.34 10.16
N ASP A 159 5.99 -12.92 8.92
CA ASP A 159 7.08 -13.44 8.08
C ASP A 159 8.39 -12.70 8.32
N TYR A 160 8.32 -11.45 8.79
CA TYR A 160 9.50 -10.63 9.05
C TYR A 160 9.22 -9.66 10.20
N LEU A 161 10.13 -9.62 11.17
CA LEU A 161 10.12 -8.65 12.26
C LEU A 161 11.54 -8.14 12.49
N CYS A 162 11.73 -6.83 12.37
CA CYS A 162 12.97 -6.16 12.73
C CYS A 162 12.70 -5.13 13.81
N LEU A 163 13.47 -5.15 14.89
CA LEU A 163 13.43 -4.14 15.94
C LEU A 163 14.72 -3.33 15.91
N ARG A 164 14.59 -2.01 15.82
CA ARG A 164 15.70 -1.06 15.78
C ARG A 164 15.51 -0.02 16.86
N CYS A 165 16.60 0.33 17.55
CA CYS A 165 16.66 1.42 18.50
C CYS A 165 17.58 2.49 17.93
N SER A 166 17.14 3.75 17.93
CA SER A 166 17.89 4.90 17.44
C SER A 166 17.87 6.05 18.43
#